data_AF-A0A924GW90-F1
#
_entry.id   AF-A0A924GW90-F1
#
_cell.length_a   1.000
_cell.length_b   1.000
_cell.length_c   1.000
_cell.angle_alpha   90.00
_cell.angle_beta   90.00
_cell.angle_gamma   90.00
#
_symmetry.space_group_name_H-M   'P 1'
#
loop_
_entity.id
_entity.type
_entity.pdbx_description
1 polymer ?
#
loop_
_entity_poly.entity_id
_entity_poly.type
_entity_poly.pdbx_seq_one_letter_code
_entity_poly.pdbx_strand_id
1 'polypeptide(L)'
;MSAVFPDVADVVRNSIEAARPSLEGWAIPAELPDTLPPVMAFNPELLPDAIRGWVMDIANRMQCPADFAAVGAITALSSLIGARAVVQPKAQDDWQVVPNLWGLIIGNPGVMKSPALSETLRPLSRLEAEAREAWEAEKEVWDLDVKVAELQNEANARDAKGLAQKDPAAAREKLKPVDLPASPAERRFIVNDATVEKLGEFMSVNPWGFLAYRDEIHGLLKSMDREGQEGARAFYLQGYDGNQSYTFDRIGRGTVRIERVCIAMLGGIQPGRIQSYVRDAVAGGAGDDGLLQRFGLTVWPDITGGFKNVDQWPDRDAKQRAGDVFTRLAAIEVTEPRVWRFDEDAQGIFNEWREEFEPQVRGGELHPALVAHLS
;
A
#
# COMPACT_ATOMS: atom_id res chain seq x y z
N MET A 1 -0.50 -86.12 18.29
CA MET A 1 0.27 -85.26 17.38
C MET A 1 0.15 -83.84 17.89
N SER A 2 1.17 -83.34 18.59
CA SER A 2 1.21 -81.94 19.01
C SER A 2 1.60 -81.10 17.79
N ALA A 3 0.70 -80.22 17.34
CA ALA A 3 0.98 -79.29 16.26
C ALA A 3 1.93 -78.22 16.82
N VAL A 4 3.15 -78.16 16.27
CA VAL A 4 4.10 -77.09 16.55
C VAL A 4 3.60 -75.85 15.81
N PHE A 5 3.03 -74.90 16.53
CA PHE A 5 2.72 -73.59 15.97
C PHE A 5 4.02 -72.80 15.84
N PRO A 6 4.29 -72.18 14.68
CA PRO A 6 5.46 -71.34 14.52
C PRO A 6 5.38 -70.15 15.48
N ASP A 7 6.54 -69.76 16.03
CA ASP A 7 6.64 -68.59 16.89
C ASP A 7 6.18 -67.36 16.11
N VAL A 8 5.11 -66.73 16.59
CA VAL A 8 4.51 -65.54 15.97
C VAL A 8 5.54 -64.42 15.86
N ALA A 9 6.49 -64.33 16.79
CA ALA A 9 7.56 -63.35 16.74
C ALA A 9 8.48 -63.57 15.53
N ASP A 10 8.76 -64.82 15.16
CA ASP A 10 9.58 -65.15 14.00
C ASP A 10 8.82 -64.93 12.68
N VAL A 11 7.51 -65.23 12.66
CA VAL A 11 6.66 -64.95 11.49
C VAL A 11 6.57 -63.44 11.22
N VAL A 12 6.40 -62.63 12.27
CA VAL A 12 6.36 -61.17 12.16
C VAL A 12 7.72 -60.61 11.74
N ARG A 13 8.82 -61.10 12.32
CA ARG A 13 10.18 -60.65 11.95
C ARG A 13 10.49 -60.94 10.49
N ASN A 14 10.20 -62.15 10.02
CA ASN A 14 10.39 -62.55 8.63
C ASN A 14 9.49 -61.75 7.67
N SER A 15 8.27 -61.40 8.08
CA SER A 15 7.38 -60.57 7.27
C SER A 15 7.88 -59.13 7.17
N ILE A 16 8.44 -58.56 8.24
CA ILE A 16 9.06 -57.22 8.23
C ILE A 16 10.32 -57.20 7.37
N GLU A 17 11.17 -58.23 7.46
CA GLU A 17 12.35 -58.36 6.60
C GLU A 17 11.97 -58.56 5.13
N ALA A 18 10.96 -59.36 4.83
CA ALA A 18 10.47 -59.58 3.47
C ALA A 18 9.75 -58.33 2.89
N ALA A 19 9.12 -57.51 3.74
CA ALA A 19 8.49 -56.25 3.34
C ALA A 19 9.47 -55.06 3.32
N ARG A 20 10.73 -55.26 3.73
CA ARG A 20 11.74 -54.21 3.71
C ARG A 20 12.07 -53.91 2.24
N PRO A 21 11.74 -52.70 1.73
CA PRO A 21 12.00 -52.38 0.34
C PRO A 21 13.49 -52.53 0.06
N SER A 22 13.82 -53.27 -1.00
CA SER A 22 15.18 -53.33 -1.50
C SER A 22 15.57 -51.94 -1.97
N LEU A 23 16.57 -51.35 -1.33
CA LEU A 23 17.21 -50.11 -1.78
C LEU A 23 18.27 -50.39 -2.85
N GLU A 24 18.50 -51.66 -3.23
CA GLU A 24 19.38 -51.98 -4.36
C GLU A 24 18.82 -51.37 -5.64
N GLY A 25 19.59 -50.48 -6.26
CA GLY A 25 19.23 -49.78 -7.49
C GLY A 25 18.57 -48.41 -7.29
N TRP A 26 18.23 -48.03 -6.05
CA TRP A 26 17.85 -46.64 -5.75
C TRP A 26 19.10 -45.81 -5.53
N ALA A 27 19.19 -44.67 -6.23
CA ALA A 27 20.22 -43.68 -5.92
C ALA A 27 20.05 -43.17 -4.49
N ILE A 28 21.15 -42.70 -3.89
CA ILE A 28 21.10 -41.96 -2.62
C ILE A 28 20.05 -40.85 -2.79
N PRO A 29 19.03 -40.76 -1.91
CA PRO A 29 18.04 -39.70 -2.00
C PRO A 29 18.75 -38.36 -2.08
N ALA A 30 18.59 -37.68 -3.22
CA ALA A 30 19.06 -36.31 -3.34
C ALA A 30 18.22 -35.46 -2.39
N GLU A 31 18.86 -34.48 -1.74
CA GLU A 31 18.09 -33.42 -1.10
C GLU A 31 17.14 -32.85 -2.14
N LEU A 32 15.85 -32.72 -1.77
CA LEU A 32 14.95 -31.94 -2.58
C LEU A 32 15.62 -30.57 -2.74
N PRO A 33 15.67 -30.01 -3.96
CA PRO A 33 16.18 -28.67 -4.13
C PRO A 33 15.28 -27.76 -3.30
N ASP A 34 15.76 -27.42 -2.11
CA ASP A 34 15.35 -26.19 -1.49
C ASP A 34 15.90 -25.07 -2.38
N THR A 35 15.45 -23.86 -2.13
CA THR A 35 16.00 -22.62 -2.69
C THR A 35 15.35 -22.21 -4.01
N LEU A 36 14.53 -21.17 -3.88
CA LEU A 36 14.04 -20.31 -4.94
C LEU A 36 15.15 -20.04 -5.99
N PRO A 37 14.80 -19.84 -7.28
CA PRO A 37 15.80 -19.51 -8.29
C PRO A 37 16.55 -18.23 -7.90
N PRO A 38 17.84 -18.11 -8.27
CA PRO A 38 18.60 -16.91 -7.99
C PRO A 38 17.93 -15.70 -8.62
N VAL A 39 17.90 -14.59 -7.89
CA VAL A 39 17.23 -13.37 -8.29
C VAL A 39 18.21 -12.46 -9.02
N MET A 40 17.76 -11.83 -10.12
CA MET A 40 18.59 -10.85 -10.82
C MET A 40 18.99 -9.70 -9.88
N ALA A 41 20.24 -9.28 -9.97
CA ALA A 41 20.71 -8.13 -9.23
C ALA A 41 19.93 -6.87 -9.63
N PHE A 42 19.64 -6.02 -8.64
CA PHE A 42 18.94 -4.75 -8.87
C PHE A 42 19.69 -3.88 -9.88
N ASN A 43 18.98 -3.41 -10.92
CA ASN A 43 19.51 -2.44 -11.88
C ASN A 43 19.13 -1.00 -11.44
N PRO A 44 20.10 -0.15 -11.05
CA PRO A 44 19.83 1.23 -10.66
C PRO A 44 19.18 2.08 -11.76
N GLU A 45 19.36 1.73 -13.03
CA GLU A 45 18.77 2.46 -14.17
C GLU A 45 17.24 2.38 -14.22
N LEU A 46 16.64 1.42 -13.51
CA LEU A 46 15.18 1.34 -13.34
C LEU A 46 14.62 2.50 -12.50
N LEU A 47 15.47 3.22 -11.76
CA LEU A 47 15.06 4.35 -10.94
C LEU A 47 15.19 5.67 -11.71
N PRO A 48 14.24 6.61 -11.48
CA PRO A 48 14.40 7.98 -11.91
C PRO A 48 15.70 8.58 -11.36
N ASP A 49 16.43 9.32 -12.22
CA ASP A 49 17.74 9.89 -11.90
C ASP A 49 17.72 10.73 -10.60
N ALA A 50 16.61 11.43 -10.36
CA ALA A 50 16.43 12.30 -9.19
C ALA A 50 16.48 11.57 -7.84
N ILE A 51 16.12 10.28 -7.80
CA ILE A 51 16.11 9.47 -6.57
C ILE A 51 17.14 8.35 -6.57
N ARG A 52 17.68 7.97 -7.75
CA ARG A 52 18.62 6.85 -7.91
C ARG A 52 19.80 6.95 -6.95
N GLY A 53 20.49 8.09 -6.94
CA GLY A 53 21.66 8.28 -6.07
C GLY A 53 21.32 8.14 -4.58
N TRP A 54 20.14 8.60 -4.17
CA TRP A 54 19.69 8.53 -2.78
C TRP A 54 19.36 7.09 -2.36
N VAL A 55 18.66 6.34 -3.21
CA VAL A 55 18.36 4.91 -2.97
C VAL A 55 19.64 4.09 -2.87
N MET A 56 20.60 4.30 -3.78
CA MET A 56 21.87 3.59 -3.77
C MET A 56 22.74 3.98 -2.56
N ASP A 57 22.70 5.25 -2.12
CA ASP A 57 23.35 5.67 -0.88
C ASP A 57 22.77 4.96 0.35
N ILE A 58 21.43 4.85 0.45
CA ILE A 58 20.77 4.11 1.53
C ILE A 58 21.23 2.65 1.54
N ALA A 59 21.14 1.97 0.38
CA ALA A 59 21.52 0.57 0.24
C ALA A 59 22.98 0.32 0.65
N ASN A 60 23.89 1.19 0.19
CA ASN A 60 25.31 1.11 0.52
C ASN A 60 25.58 1.35 2.00
N ARG A 61 24.96 2.35 2.64
CA ARG A 61 25.19 2.62 4.07
C ARG A 61 24.57 1.56 4.98
N MET A 62 23.39 1.07 4.63
CA MET A 62 22.66 0.10 5.43
C MET A 62 23.07 -1.35 5.17
N GLN A 63 23.85 -1.60 4.12
CA GLN A 63 24.24 -2.95 3.68
C GLN A 63 23.01 -3.85 3.47
N CYS A 64 22.02 -3.30 2.75
CA CYS A 64 20.80 -4.01 2.40
C CYS A 64 20.62 -4.02 0.87
N PRO A 65 19.83 -4.95 0.32
CA PRO A 65 19.44 -4.89 -1.09
C PRO A 65 18.84 -3.53 -1.46
N ALA A 66 19.24 -3.01 -2.62
CA ALA A 66 18.71 -1.74 -3.13
C ALA A 66 17.21 -1.81 -3.40
N ASP A 67 16.69 -3.00 -3.69
CA ASP A 67 15.27 -3.32 -3.89
C ASP A 67 14.39 -2.80 -2.77
N PHE A 68 14.81 -2.95 -1.50
CA PHE A 68 14.03 -2.52 -0.35
C PHE A 68 13.84 -1.00 -0.34
N ALA A 69 14.92 -0.27 -0.58
CA ALA A 69 14.87 1.20 -0.63
C ALA A 69 14.20 1.70 -1.93
N ALA A 70 14.39 1.00 -3.06
CA ALA A 70 13.76 1.32 -4.32
C ALA A 70 12.23 1.23 -4.25
N VAL A 71 11.70 0.09 -3.80
CA VAL A 71 10.25 -0.12 -3.65
C VAL A 71 9.65 0.84 -2.63
N GLY A 72 10.35 1.07 -1.51
CA GLY A 72 9.91 2.05 -0.50
C GLY A 72 9.79 3.46 -1.08
N ALA A 73 10.82 3.92 -1.81
CA ALA A 73 10.84 5.25 -2.42
C ALA A 73 9.77 5.41 -3.53
N ILE A 74 9.67 4.45 -4.46
CA ILE A 74 8.72 4.53 -5.57
C ILE A 74 7.27 4.50 -5.08
N THR A 75 6.96 3.63 -4.12
CA THR A 75 5.61 3.54 -3.53
C THR A 75 5.24 4.80 -2.74
N ALA A 76 6.22 5.42 -2.07
CA ALA A 76 6.01 6.70 -1.38
C ALA A 76 5.80 7.87 -2.36
N LEU A 77 6.45 7.85 -3.52
CA LEU A 77 6.20 8.84 -4.58
C LEU A 77 4.82 8.63 -5.21
N SER A 78 4.40 7.39 -5.46
CA SER A 78 3.07 7.10 -5.99
C SER A 78 1.96 7.58 -5.05
N SER A 79 2.16 7.53 -3.73
CA SER A 79 1.16 8.03 -2.78
C SER A 79 1.01 9.55 -2.79
N LEU A 80 2.07 10.29 -3.14
CA LEU A 80 2.02 11.75 -3.29
C LEU A 80 1.36 12.17 -4.60
N ILE A 81 1.65 11.46 -5.69
CA ILE A 81 0.94 11.64 -6.95
C ILE A 81 -0.54 11.31 -6.74
N GLY A 82 -0.81 10.11 -6.24
CA GLY A 82 -2.14 9.60 -5.95
C GLY A 82 -3.08 9.80 -7.13
N ALA A 83 -4.33 10.15 -6.83
CA ALA A 83 -5.34 10.37 -7.85
C ALA A 83 -5.22 11.73 -8.59
N ARG A 84 -4.18 12.53 -8.31
CA ARG A 84 -3.97 13.87 -8.94
C ARG A 84 -3.55 13.77 -10.40
N ALA A 85 -3.04 12.62 -10.83
CA ALA A 85 -2.63 12.38 -12.20
C ALA A 85 -3.15 11.04 -12.69
N VAL A 86 -3.41 10.96 -13.98
CA VAL A 86 -3.81 9.75 -14.70
C VAL A 86 -3.00 9.64 -15.98
N VAL A 87 -2.68 8.42 -16.39
CA VAL A 87 -2.07 8.13 -17.69
C VAL A 87 -3.14 7.58 -18.61
N GLN A 88 -3.20 8.07 -19.85
CA GLN A 88 -4.00 7.50 -20.94
C GLN A 88 -3.05 6.80 -21.93
N PRO A 89 -2.85 5.48 -21.80
CA PRO A 89 -1.81 4.77 -22.54
C PRO A 89 -2.07 4.64 -24.04
N LYS A 90 -3.33 4.71 -24.46
CA LYS A 90 -3.74 4.64 -25.86
C LYS A 90 -3.94 6.05 -26.43
N ALA A 91 -3.36 6.31 -27.60
CA ALA A 91 -3.47 7.60 -28.29
C ALA A 91 -4.91 8.02 -28.61
N GLN A 92 -5.80 7.06 -28.92
CA GLN A 92 -7.17 7.31 -29.38
C GLN A 92 -8.21 6.59 -28.51
N ASP A 93 -8.04 6.68 -27.20
CA ASP A 93 -8.92 6.07 -26.21
C ASP A 93 -9.02 6.99 -24.99
N ASP A 94 -10.06 6.78 -24.18
CA ASP A 94 -10.27 7.47 -22.93
C ASP A 94 -9.88 6.63 -21.70
N TRP A 95 -9.45 5.37 -21.87
CA TRP A 95 -8.93 4.53 -20.78
C TRP A 95 -7.82 5.22 -20.00
N GLN A 96 -8.04 5.35 -18.69
CA GLN A 96 -7.15 5.99 -17.74
C GLN A 96 -6.65 4.99 -16.70
N VAL A 97 -5.38 5.14 -16.33
CA VAL A 97 -4.72 4.42 -15.24
C VAL A 97 -4.19 5.44 -14.24
N VAL A 98 -4.51 5.27 -12.96
CA VAL A 98 -3.91 6.07 -11.89
C VAL A 98 -2.56 5.44 -11.55
N PRO A 99 -1.46 6.21 -11.45
CA PRO A 99 -0.13 5.68 -11.12
C PRO A 99 -0.02 5.43 -9.60
N ASN A 100 -0.98 4.71 -9.03
CA ASN A 100 -1.03 4.30 -7.64
C ASN A 100 -0.41 2.91 -7.51
N LEU A 101 0.61 2.77 -6.67
CA LEU A 101 1.42 1.54 -6.60
C LEU A 101 1.34 0.92 -5.22
N TRP A 102 1.34 -0.41 -5.19
CA TRP A 102 1.47 -1.19 -3.97
C TRP A 102 2.81 -1.95 -3.99
N GLY A 103 3.60 -1.73 -2.94
CA GLY A 103 4.92 -2.32 -2.75
C GLY A 103 4.97 -3.28 -1.57
N LEU A 104 5.71 -4.37 -1.77
CA LEU A 104 5.92 -5.40 -0.76
C LEU A 104 7.38 -5.82 -0.75
N ILE A 105 8.05 -5.70 0.40
CA ILE A 105 9.43 -6.17 0.54
C ILE A 105 9.46 -7.46 1.37
N ILE A 106 10.10 -8.49 0.81
CA ILE A 106 10.20 -9.81 1.42
C ILE A 106 11.64 -10.04 1.86
N GLY A 107 11.82 -10.49 3.10
CA GLY A 107 13.14 -10.84 3.60
C GLY A 107 13.12 -11.34 5.04
N ASN A 108 14.16 -12.09 5.41
CA ASN A 108 14.27 -12.66 6.75
C ASN A 108 14.31 -11.58 7.85
N PRO A 109 13.97 -11.91 9.10
CA PRO A 109 14.29 -11.04 10.23
C PRO A 109 15.79 -10.65 10.22
N GLY A 110 16.10 -9.39 10.49
CA GLY A 110 17.48 -8.90 10.57
C GLY A 110 18.11 -8.38 9.27
N VAL A 111 17.47 -8.52 8.10
CA VAL A 111 18.04 -8.08 6.79
C VAL A 111 17.82 -6.59 6.47
N MET A 112 17.65 -5.76 7.49
CA MET A 112 17.49 -4.30 7.36
C MET A 112 16.27 -3.81 6.55
N LYS A 113 15.19 -4.62 6.45
CA LYS A 113 13.91 -4.22 5.83
C LYS A 113 13.33 -2.93 6.42
N SER A 114 12.99 -2.95 7.72
CA SER A 114 12.33 -1.83 8.40
C SER A 114 13.21 -0.57 8.43
N PRO A 115 14.54 -0.66 8.71
CA PRO A 115 15.44 0.49 8.58
C PRO A 115 15.47 1.10 7.18
N ALA A 116 15.55 0.28 6.12
CA ALA A 116 15.55 0.77 4.74
C ALA A 116 14.24 1.50 4.39
N LEU A 117 13.09 0.91 4.72
CA LEU A 117 11.79 1.55 4.53
C LEU A 117 11.68 2.85 5.33
N SER A 118 12.11 2.85 6.59
CA SER A 118 12.10 4.03 7.44
C SER A 118 12.88 5.19 6.82
N GLU A 119 14.08 4.96 6.26
CA GLU A 119 14.82 6.01 5.55
C GLU A 119 14.05 6.56 4.36
N THR A 120 13.44 5.70 3.56
CA THR A 120 12.71 6.11 2.36
C THR A 120 11.41 6.87 2.67
N LEU A 121 10.83 6.64 3.85
CA LEU A 121 9.60 7.30 4.29
C LEU A 121 9.86 8.60 5.06
N ARG A 122 11.11 8.91 5.45
CA ARG A 122 11.45 10.16 6.14
C ARG A 122 10.93 11.43 5.45
N PRO A 123 10.99 11.57 4.11
CA PRO A 123 10.41 12.73 3.45
C PRO A 123 8.91 12.87 3.68
N LEU A 124 8.15 11.76 3.66
CA LEU A 124 6.72 11.77 3.98
C LEU A 124 6.48 12.10 5.46
N SER A 125 7.25 11.52 6.38
CA SER A 125 7.12 11.83 7.81
C SER A 125 7.40 13.31 8.11
N ARG A 126 8.33 13.93 7.37
CA ARG A 126 8.59 15.36 7.45
C ARG A 126 7.39 16.18 6.96
N LEU A 127 6.84 15.85 5.79
CA LEU A 127 5.65 16.51 5.25
C LEU A 127 4.44 16.37 6.20
N GLU A 128 4.28 15.21 6.84
CA GLU A 128 3.24 14.97 7.83
C GLU A 128 3.44 15.79 9.10
N ALA A 129 4.68 15.95 9.58
CA ALA A 129 4.98 16.84 10.70
C ALA A 129 4.67 18.31 10.37
N GLU A 130 5.07 18.78 9.18
CA GLU A 130 4.81 20.15 8.70
C GLU A 130 3.30 20.40 8.54
N ALA A 131 2.55 19.45 7.96
CA ALA A 131 1.10 19.57 7.80
C ALA A 131 0.35 19.57 9.13
N ARG A 132 0.80 18.76 10.10
CA ARG A 132 0.23 18.75 11.45
C ARG A 132 0.48 20.07 12.18
N GLU A 133 1.68 20.62 12.11
CA GLU A 133 2.00 21.92 12.74
C GLU A 133 1.13 23.04 12.16
N ALA A 134 0.96 23.07 10.83
CA ALA A 134 0.06 24.02 10.17
C ALA A 134 -1.40 23.83 10.61
N TRP A 135 -1.88 22.58 10.66
CA TRP A 135 -3.22 22.27 11.12
C TRP A 135 -3.45 22.64 12.59
N GLU A 136 -2.49 22.38 13.48
CA GLU A 136 -2.57 22.75 14.91
C GLU A 136 -2.72 24.27 15.07
N ALA A 137 -1.95 25.05 14.32
CA ALA A 137 -2.05 26.51 14.31
C ALA A 137 -3.41 27.00 13.78
N GLU A 138 -3.89 26.45 12.66
CA GLU A 138 -5.22 26.78 12.10
C GLU A 138 -6.35 26.37 13.06
N LYS A 139 -6.19 25.23 13.72
CA LYS A 139 -7.17 24.67 14.66
C LYS A 139 -7.30 25.53 15.91
N GLU A 140 -6.19 26.06 16.44
CA GLU A 140 -6.23 26.99 17.56
C GLU A 140 -7.02 28.26 17.23
N VAL A 141 -6.78 28.85 16.05
CA VAL A 141 -7.53 30.02 15.58
C VAL A 141 -9.01 29.69 15.42
N TRP A 142 -9.32 28.57 14.77
CA TRP A 142 -10.70 28.13 14.56
C TRP A 142 -11.44 27.87 15.88
N ASP A 143 -10.78 27.27 16.88
CA ASP A 143 -11.37 27.04 18.20
C ASP A 143 -11.69 28.36 18.94
N LEU A 144 -10.92 29.41 18.71
CA LEU A 144 -11.23 30.76 19.21
C LEU A 144 -12.43 31.36 18.47
N ASP A 145 -12.49 31.22 17.15
CA ASP A 145 -13.62 31.70 16.34
C ASP A 145 -14.94 31.02 16.75
N VAL A 146 -14.91 29.71 17.05
CA VAL A 146 -16.05 28.98 17.61
C VAL A 146 -16.52 29.61 18.93
N LYS A 147 -15.61 29.87 19.86
CA LYS A 147 -15.97 30.48 21.16
C LYS A 147 -16.54 31.89 20.98
N VAL A 148 -15.98 32.67 20.05
CA VAL A 148 -16.51 34.01 19.74
C VAL A 148 -17.92 33.92 19.16
N ALA A 149 -18.16 33.00 18.23
CA ALA A 149 -19.48 32.77 17.65
C ALA A 149 -20.49 32.27 18.70
N GLU A 150 -20.09 31.39 19.63
CA GLU A 150 -20.93 30.95 20.75
C GLU A 150 -21.34 32.13 21.65
N LEU A 151 -20.39 32.99 22.04
CA LEU A 151 -20.68 34.19 22.84
C LEU A 151 -21.61 35.17 22.10
N GLN A 152 -21.42 35.34 20.79
CA GLN A 152 -22.30 36.16 19.97
C GLN A 152 -23.70 35.56 19.85
N ASN A 153 -23.82 34.25 19.65
CA ASN A 153 -25.09 33.54 19.62
C ASN A 153 -25.83 33.66 20.96
N GLU A 154 -25.14 33.57 22.09
CA GLU A 154 -25.72 33.80 23.42
C GLU A 154 -26.22 35.24 23.61
N ALA A 155 -25.42 36.23 23.19
CA ALA A 155 -25.81 37.63 23.24
C ALA A 155 -27.05 37.89 22.35
N ASN A 156 -27.03 37.37 21.13
CA ASN A 156 -28.13 37.44 20.19
C ASN A 156 -29.41 36.78 20.74
N ALA A 157 -29.29 35.64 21.42
CA ALA A 157 -30.42 34.98 22.06
C ALA A 157 -31.03 35.81 23.19
N ARG A 158 -30.20 36.52 23.98
CA ARG A 158 -30.68 37.44 25.02
C ARG A 158 -31.43 38.62 24.41
N ASP A 159 -30.89 39.24 23.36
CA ASP A 159 -31.54 40.33 22.63
C ASP A 159 -32.86 39.88 21.99
N ALA A 160 -32.86 38.71 21.33
CA ALA A 160 -34.03 38.15 20.67
C ALA A 160 -35.18 37.90 21.67
N LYS A 161 -34.86 37.48 22.91
CA LYS A 161 -35.87 37.32 23.98
C LYS A 161 -36.59 38.63 24.30
N GLY A 162 -35.89 39.76 24.26
CA GLY A 162 -36.49 41.09 24.47
C GLY A 162 -37.37 41.57 23.32
N LEU A 163 -37.11 41.08 22.10
CA LEU A 163 -37.84 41.43 20.87
C LEU A 163 -38.99 40.46 20.55
N ALA A 164 -38.98 39.23 21.10
CA ALA A 164 -39.86 38.13 20.70
C ALA A 164 -41.37 38.46 20.67
N GLN A 165 -41.87 39.31 21.57
CA GLN A 165 -43.28 39.74 21.59
C GLN A 165 -43.55 41.05 20.82
N LYS A 166 -42.52 41.87 20.60
CA LYS A 166 -42.64 43.23 20.02
C LYS A 166 -42.41 43.22 18.51
N ASP A 167 -41.41 42.46 18.08
CA ASP A 167 -41.03 42.29 16.68
C ASP A 167 -40.47 40.86 16.49
N PRO A 168 -41.35 39.89 16.23
CA PRO A 168 -40.95 38.49 16.03
C PRO A 168 -40.01 38.30 14.82
N ALA A 169 -40.08 39.17 13.82
CA ALA A 169 -39.22 39.09 12.64
C ALA A 169 -37.78 39.49 12.99
N ALA A 170 -37.61 40.60 13.72
CA ALA A 170 -36.30 41.02 14.21
C ALA A 170 -35.69 40.02 15.22
N ALA A 171 -36.52 39.42 16.08
CA ALA A 171 -36.09 38.36 16.99
C ALA A 171 -35.58 37.12 16.24
N ARG A 172 -36.30 36.70 15.18
CA ARG A 172 -35.89 35.56 14.34
C ARG A 172 -34.58 35.84 13.60
N GLU A 173 -34.38 37.06 13.12
CA GLU A 173 -33.15 37.44 12.42
C GLU A 173 -31.92 37.34 13.33
N LYS A 174 -32.03 37.81 14.58
CA LYS A 174 -30.94 37.67 15.57
C LYS A 174 -30.63 36.23 15.95
N LEU A 175 -31.61 35.33 15.92
CA LEU A 175 -31.40 33.91 16.25
C LEU A 175 -30.74 33.10 15.12
N LYS A 176 -30.47 33.70 13.96
CA LYS A 176 -29.63 33.03 12.95
C LYS A 176 -28.26 32.74 13.56
N PRO A 177 -27.76 31.49 13.45
CA PRO A 177 -26.43 31.16 13.92
C PRO A 177 -25.40 32.06 13.25
N VAL A 178 -24.43 32.54 14.01
CA VAL A 178 -23.25 33.18 13.46
C VAL A 178 -22.52 32.18 12.55
N ASP A 179 -22.21 32.62 11.33
CA ASP A 179 -21.45 31.83 10.37
C ASP A 179 -20.04 31.59 10.91
N LEU A 180 -19.63 30.32 10.91
CA LEU A 180 -18.29 29.90 11.27
C LEU A 180 -17.49 29.51 10.02
N PRO A 181 -16.17 29.78 9.98
CA PRO A 181 -15.32 29.20 8.95
C PRO A 181 -15.36 27.66 9.01
N ALA A 182 -15.07 27.02 7.88
CA ALA A 182 -14.95 25.57 7.85
C ALA A 182 -13.87 25.09 8.84
N SER A 183 -14.12 23.98 9.53
CA SER A 183 -13.12 23.38 10.41
C SER A 183 -11.87 23.04 9.59
N PRO A 184 -10.66 23.38 10.08
CA PRO A 184 -9.44 23.03 9.39
C PRO A 184 -9.28 21.52 9.34
N ALA A 185 -8.81 21.02 8.21
CA ALA A 185 -8.67 19.60 7.93
C ALA A 185 -7.19 19.21 7.96
N GLU A 186 -6.87 18.16 8.70
CA GLU A 186 -5.50 17.63 8.77
C GLU A 186 -5.22 16.80 7.52
N ARG A 187 -4.27 17.26 6.69
CA ARG A 187 -3.75 16.49 5.57
C ARG A 187 -2.89 15.33 6.08
N ARG A 188 -3.20 14.10 5.65
CA ARG A 188 -2.51 12.87 6.07
C ARG A 188 -1.73 12.31 4.90
N PHE A 189 -0.46 12.02 5.13
CA PHE A 189 0.42 11.42 4.12
C PHE A 189 0.58 9.91 4.34
N ILE A 190 0.62 9.49 5.61
CA ILE A 190 0.76 8.08 6.00
C ILE A 190 -0.37 7.70 6.93
N VAL A 191 -0.92 6.51 6.72
CA VAL A 191 -1.85 5.85 7.63
C VAL A 191 -1.32 4.48 7.97
N ASN A 192 -1.15 4.19 9.26
CA ASN A 192 -0.69 2.88 9.71
C ASN A 192 -1.87 1.98 10.05
N ASP A 193 -2.68 2.37 11.04
CA ASP A 193 -3.74 1.52 11.57
C ASP A 193 -5.07 2.26 11.65
N ALA A 194 -5.97 1.92 10.72
CA ALA A 194 -7.29 2.52 10.63
C ALA A 194 -8.31 1.49 10.15
N THR A 195 -9.53 1.58 10.66
CA THR A 195 -10.66 0.85 10.08
C THR A 195 -11.03 1.48 8.73
N VAL A 196 -11.77 0.74 7.90
CA VAL A 196 -12.20 1.21 6.57
C VAL A 196 -13.05 2.48 6.64
N GLU A 197 -13.92 2.60 7.65
CA GLU A 197 -14.69 3.82 7.89
C GLU A 197 -13.76 4.99 8.21
N LYS A 198 -12.72 4.76 9.01
CA LYS A 198 -11.77 5.81 9.37
C LYS A 198 -10.88 6.19 8.18
N LEU A 199 -10.51 5.22 7.34
CA LEU A 199 -9.86 5.49 6.05
C LEU A 199 -10.76 6.36 5.17
N GLY A 200 -12.07 6.08 5.15
CA GLY A 200 -13.03 6.91 4.41
C GLY A 200 -13.12 8.33 4.94
N GLU A 201 -13.13 8.51 6.26
CA GLU A 201 -13.06 9.85 6.89
C GLU A 201 -11.75 10.58 6.58
N PHE A 202 -10.61 9.87 6.54
CA PHE A 202 -9.35 10.50 6.13
C PHE A 202 -9.36 10.91 4.66
N MET A 203 -9.98 10.11 3.79
CA MET A 203 -10.01 10.36 2.36
C MET A 203 -10.97 11.48 1.97
N SER A 204 -12.01 11.75 2.76
CA SER A 204 -12.88 12.92 2.52
C SER A 204 -12.13 14.24 2.64
N VAL A 205 -11.05 14.28 3.44
CA VAL A 205 -10.15 15.43 3.56
C VAL A 205 -8.81 15.25 2.83
N ASN A 206 -8.53 14.05 2.33
CA ASN A 206 -7.38 13.72 1.48
C ASN A 206 -7.89 13.15 0.15
N PRO A 207 -8.56 13.96 -0.70
CA PRO A 207 -9.32 13.48 -1.86
C PRO A 207 -8.46 12.82 -2.93
N TRP A 208 -7.14 12.97 -2.82
CA TRP A 208 -6.15 12.47 -3.76
C TRP A 208 -5.44 11.20 -3.26
N GLY A 209 -5.75 10.74 -2.06
CA GLY A 209 -5.16 9.53 -1.46
C GLY A 209 -3.96 9.79 -0.55
N PHE A 210 -3.48 8.70 0.02
CA PHE A 210 -2.37 8.63 0.99
C PHE A 210 -1.69 7.25 0.94
N LEU A 211 -0.61 7.09 1.69
CA LEU A 211 0.09 5.82 1.85
C LEU A 211 -0.46 5.03 3.06
N ALA A 212 -0.97 3.83 2.85
CA ALA A 212 -1.17 2.84 3.90
C ALA A 212 0.15 2.07 4.15
N TYR A 213 0.79 2.31 5.29
CA TYR A 213 2.10 1.70 5.61
C TYR A 213 2.02 0.71 6.78
N ARG A 214 2.49 -0.52 6.55
CA ARG A 214 2.63 -1.57 7.57
C ARG A 214 4.00 -2.23 7.49
N ASP A 215 4.84 -2.02 8.49
CA ASP A 215 6.16 -2.67 8.55
C ASP A 215 6.05 -4.22 8.53
N GLU A 216 4.95 -4.75 9.07
CA GLU A 216 4.53 -6.15 8.92
C GLU A 216 3.12 -6.20 8.34
N ILE A 217 3.01 -6.31 7.03
CA ILE A 217 1.73 -6.27 6.31
C ILE A 217 0.88 -7.52 6.50
N HIS A 218 1.50 -8.63 6.93
CA HIS A 218 0.80 -9.89 7.13
C HIS A 218 -0.42 -9.75 8.05
N GLY A 219 -0.33 -8.89 9.07
CA GLY A 219 -1.46 -8.61 9.97
C GLY A 219 -2.65 -7.96 9.24
N LEU A 220 -2.38 -7.02 8.32
CA LEU A 220 -3.42 -6.39 7.50
C LEU A 220 -4.05 -7.42 6.54
N LEU A 221 -3.22 -8.19 5.83
CA LEU A 221 -3.71 -9.24 4.92
C LEU A 221 -4.60 -10.25 5.64
N LYS A 222 -4.13 -10.79 6.77
CA LYS A 222 -4.92 -11.72 7.59
C LYS A 222 -6.17 -11.09 8.21
N SER A 223 -6.19 -9.77 8.41
CA SER A 223 -7.39 -9.09 8.90
C SER A 223 -8.48 -9.05 7.83
N MET A 224 -8.10 -8.83 6.56
CA MET A 224 -9.02 -8.82 5.41
C MET A 224 -9.52 -10.22 5.03
N ASP A 225 -8.78 -11.27 5.37
CA ASP A 225 -9.22 -12.66 5.14
C ASP A 225 -10.22 -13.17 6.21
N ARG A 226 -10.53 -12.40 7.25
CA ARG A 226 -11.48 -12.84 8.29
C ARG A 226 -12.90 -12.80 7.75
N GLU A 227 -13.71 -13.76 8.17
CA GLU A 227 -15.15 -13.78 7.89
C GLU A 227 -15.81 -12.47 8.36
N GLY A 228 -16.60 -11.84 7.49
CA GLY A 228 -17.22 -10.55 7.74
C GLY A 228 -16.35 -9.33 7.40
N GLN A 229 -15.16 -9.51 6.82
CA GLN A 229 -14.26 -8.44 6.35
C GLN A 229 -14.23 -8.31 4.82
N GLU A 230 -15.18 -8.91 4.10
CA GLU A 230 -15.26 -8.88 2.63
C GLU A 230 -15.36 -7.45 2.11
N GLY A 231 -16.13 -6.59 2.80
CA GLY A 231 -16.24 -5.17 2.47
C GLY A 231 -14.93 -4.40 2.65
N ALA A 232 -14.12 -4.78 3.64
CA ALA A 232 -12.81 -4.15 3.85
C ALA A 232 -11.85 -4.51 2.72
N ARG A 233 -11.81 -5.79 2.34
CA ARG A 233 -11.00 -6.28 1.24
C ARG A 233 -11.37 -5.60 -0.09
N ALA A 234 -12.66 -5.52 -0.41
CA ALA A 234 -13.15 -4.83 -1.59
C ALA A 234 -12.78 -3.33 -1.60
N PHE A 235 -12.86 -2.67 -0.44
CA PHE A 235 -12.48 -1.25 -0.32
C PHE A 235 -10.99 -1.02 -0.61
N TYR A 236 -10.10 -1.88 -0.12
CA TYR A 236 -8.68 -1.78 -0.44
C TYR A 236 -8.41 -2.08 -1.92
N LEU A 237 -9.03 -3.11 -2.51
CA LEU A 237 -8.91 -3.40 -3.94
C LEU A 237 -9.36 -2.23 -4.80
N GLN A 238 -10.48 -1.58 -4.47
CA GLN A 238 -10.92 -0.36 -5.14
C GLN A 238 -9.91 0.79 -4.95
N GLY A 239 -9.29 0.87 -3.77
CA GLY A 239 -8.23 1.83 -3.48
C GLY A 239 -6.96 1.66 -4.31
N TYR A 240 -6.70 0.46 -4.85
CA TYR A 240 -5.61 0.24 -5.79
C TYR A 240 -5.85 0.99 -7.11
N ASP A 241 -7.05 0.86 -7.69
CA ASP A 241 -7.39 1.47 -8.98
C ASP A 241 -7.39 3.01 -8.94
N GLY A 242 -7.68 3.61 -7.77
CA GLY A 242 -7.48 5.04 -7.53
C GLY A 242 -8.51 5.97 -8.18
N ASN A 243 -9.51 5.43 -8.89
CA ASN A 243 -10.39 6.20 -9.78
C ASN A 243 -11.89 6.07 -9.48
N GLN A 244 -12.28 5.23 -8.53
CA GLN A 244 -13.70 4.97 -8.23
C GLN A 244 -14.16 5.72 -6.98
N SER A 245 -15.37 6.27 -7.01
CA SER A 245 -16.00 6.89 -5.83
C SER A 245 -16.51 5.84 -4.83
N TYR A 246 -16.64 6.22 -3.56
CA TYR A 246 -17.23 5.38 -2.53
C TYR A 246 -18.03 6.20 -1.52
N THR A 247 -19.17 5.67 -1.08
CA THR A 247 -20.05 6.34 -0.12
C THR A 247 -20.29 5.46 1.09
N PHE A 248 -19.99 5.97 2.28
CA PHE A 248 -20.35 5.36 3.55
C PHE A 248 -21.61 6.02 4.11
N ASP A 249 -22.71 5.28 4.14
CA ASP A 249 -23.95 5.68 4.82
C ASP A 249 -24.08 4.94 6.14
N ARG A 250 -24.10 5.69 7.26
CA ARG A 250 -24.18 5.12 8.62
C ARG A 250 -25.28 5.82 9.41
N ILE A 251 -26.17 5.03 10.01
CA ILE A 251 -27.19 5.55 10.94
C ILE A 251 -26.50 6.33 12.05
N GLY A 252 -26.87 7.60 12.22
CA GLY A 252 -26.34 8.50 13.25
C GLY A 252 -25.06 9.26 12.88
N ARG A 253 -24.22 8.75 11.97
CA ARG A 253 -23.00 9.46 11.49
C ARG A 253 -23.20 10.18 10.15
N GLY A 254 -24.31 9.91 9.47
CA GLY A 254 -24.62 10.53 8.19
C GLY A 254 -23.89 9.85 7.04
N THR A 255 -23.57 10.66 6.03
CA THR A 255 -23.00 10.21 4.75
C THR A 255 -21.58 10.75 4.61
N VAL A 256 -20.61 9.87 4.36
CA VAL A 256 -19.24 10.25 3.95
C VAL A 256 -19.09 9.87 2.48
N ARG A 257 -18.87 10.87 1.63
CA ARG A 257 -18.66 10.69 0.20
C ARG A 257 -17.19 10.89 -0.15
N ILE A 258 -16.64 9.95 -0.89
CA ILE A 258 -15.26 9.94 -1.38
C ILE A 258 -15.36 9.94 -2.90
N GLU A 259 -14.81 10.96 -3.54
CA GLU A 259 -14.86 11.06 -5.01
C GLU A 259 -13.93 10.05 -5.68
N ARG A 260 -12.77 9.76 -5.07
CA ARG A 260 -11.79 8.81 -5.59
C ARG A 260 -11.13 8.04 -4.45
N VAL A 261 -11.40 6.74 -4.36
CA VAL A 261 -10.70 5.87 -3.40
C VAL A 261 -9.32 5.58 -3.95
N CYS A 262 -8.29 6.19 -3.36
CA CYS A 262 -6.90 6.00 -3.77
C CYS A 262 -6.02 5.75 -2.55
N ILE A 263 -5.47 4.54 -2.47
CA ILE A 263 -4.62 4.09 -1.37
C ILE A 263 -3.39 3.47 -1.99
N ALA A 264 -2.23 4.09 -1.83
CA ALA A 264 -0.96 3.40 -2.08
C ALA A 264 -0.70 2.49 -0.87
N MET A 265 -0.08 1.33 -1.06
CA MET A 265 0.21 0.43 0.05
C MET A 265 1.66 0.01 0.07
N LEU A 266 2.30 0.08 1.23
CA LEU A 266 3.67 -0.37 1.40
C LEU A 266 3.80 -1.23 2.64
N GLY A 267 4.54 -2.33 2.54
CA GLY A 267 4.90 -3.05 3.74
C GLY A 267 6.01 -4.06 3.59
N GLY A 268 6.48 -4.54 4.74
CA GLY A 268 7.38 -5.67 4.85
C GLY A 268 6.63 -6.96 5.17
N ILE A 269 7.20 -8.09 4.75
CA ILE A 269 6.74 -9.42 5.16
C ILE A 269 7.90 -10.40 5.24
N GLN A 270 7.73 -11.44 6.05
CA GLN A 270 8.70 -12.52 6.18
C GLN A 270 8.44 -13.65 5.17
N PRO A 271 9.47 -14.34 4.65
CA PRO A 271 9.35 -15.47 3.71
C PRO A 271 8.30 -16.51 4.08
N GLY A 272 8.33 -17.05 5.30
CA GLY A 272 7.38 -18.08 5.71
C GLY A 272 5.92 -17.61 5.71
N ARG A 273 5.68 -16.33 6.00
CA ARG A 273 4.34 -15.73 6.01
C ARG A 273 3.81 -15.54 4.59
N ILE A 274 4.62 -14.98 3.69
CA ILE A 274 4.20 -14.80 2.30
C ILE A 274 4.05 -16.14 1.57
N GLN A 275 4.91 -17.12 1.82
CA GLN A 275 4.79 -18.46 1.23
C GLN A 275 3.45 -19.12 1.60
N SER A 276 3.03 -19.04 2.87
CA SER A 276 1.70 -19.54 3.26
C SER A 276 0.59 -18.80 2.50
N TYR A 277 0.68 -17.48 2.42
CA TYR A 277 -0.33 -16.64 1.76
C TYR A 277 -0.46 -16.93 0.26
N VAL A 278 0.68 -17.05 -0.44
CA VAL A 278 0.74 -17.38 -1.87
C VAL A 278 0.14 -18.77 -2.13
N ARG A 279 0.50 -19.78 -1.32
CA ARG A 279 -0.05 -21.13 -1.49
C ARG A 279 -1.57 -21.15 -1.35
N ASP A 280 -2.11 -20.43 -0.37
CA ASP A 280 -3.55 -20.34 -0.15
C ASP A 280 -4.26 -19.65 -1.33
N ALA A 281 -3.65 -18.59 -1.91
CA ALA A 281 -4.19 -17.88 -3.06
C ALA A 281 -4.14 -18.73 -4.35
N VAL A 282 -3.04 -19.44 -4.59
CA VAL A 282 -2.82 -20.26 -5.80
C VAL A 282 -3.70 -21.51 -5.84
N ALA A 283 -4.12 -22.03 -4.68
CA ALA A 283 -4.95 -23.23 -4.58
C ALA A 283 -6.43 -23.03 -5.00
N GLY A 284 -6.83 -21.84 -5.47
CA GLY A 284 -8.18 -21.56 -5.99
C GLY A 284 -9.25 -21.37 -4.92
N GLY A 285 -8.86 -20.91 -3.73
CA GLY A 285 -9.77 -20.59 -2.61
C GLY A 285 -10.16 -19.11 -2.54
N ALA A 286 -10.64 -18.66 -1.38
CA ALA A 286 -11.04 -17.27 -1.10
C ALA A 286 -9.92 -16.21 -1.27
N GLY A 287 -8.67 -16.61 -1.53
CA GLY A 287 -7.54 -15.73 -1.80
C GLY A 287 -7.31 -15.41 -3.28
N ASP A 288 -8.07 -16.00 -4.20
CA ASP A 288 -7.96 -15.81 -5.65
C ASP A 288 -8.83 -14.65 -6.16
N ASP A 289 -8.64 -13.45 -5.59
CA ASP A 289 -9.43 -12.26 -5.92
C ASP A 289 -8.58 -11.06 -6.37
N GLY A 290 -7.29 -11.29 -6.62
CA GLY A 290 -6.38 -10.29 -7.16
C GLY A 290 -5.65 -9.45 -6.12
N LEU A 291 -5.90 -9.60 -4.81
CA LEU A 291 -5.25 -8.75 -3.79
C LEU A 291 -3.72 -8.86 -3.81
N LEU A 292 -3.18 -10.07 -3.82
CA LEU A 292 -1.73 -10.27 -3.86
C LEU A 292 -1.15 -9.73 -5.17
N GLN A 293 -1.89 -9.92 -6.25
CA GLN A 293 -1.54 -9.47 -7.59
C GLN A 293 -1.43 -7.94 -7.69
N ARG A 294 -2.15 -7.19 -6.83
CA ARG A 294 -2.04 -5.72 -6.74
C ARG A 294 -0.70 -5.25 -6.18
N PHE A 295 0.04 -6.08 -5.42
CA PHE A 295 1.40 -5.76 -5.02
C PHE A 295 2.39 -5.93 -6.19
N GLY A 296 2.21 -5.12 -7.24
CA GLY A 296 3.02 -5.13 -8.46
C GLY A 296 4.50 -4.83 -8.22
N LEU A 297 4.83 -4.13 -7.12
CA LEU A 297 6.21 -3.89 -6.68
C LEU A 297 6.60 -4.82 -5.52
N THR A 298 6.42 -6.14 -5.72
CA THR A 298 6.90 -7.15 -4.77
C THR A 298 8.35 -7.51 -5.06
N VAL A 299 9.23 -7.40 -4.07
CA VAL A 299 10.66 -7.77 -4.19
C VAL A 299 11.06 -8.76 -3.11
N TRP A 300 11.76 -9.82 -3.55
CA TRP A 300 12.40 -10.80 -2.67
C TRP A 300 13.84 -11.03 -3.13
N PRO A 301 14.75 -10.06 -2.90
CA PRO A 301 16.13 -10.17 -3.33
C PRO A 301 16.89 -11.24 -2.55
N ASP A 302 17.90 -11.83 -3.20
CA ASP A 302 18.88 -12.66 -2.54
C ASP A 302 19.73 -11.82 -1.57
N ILE A 303 19.92 -12.34 -0.36
CA ILE A 303 20.75 -11.68 0.66
C ILE A 303 22.14 -12.28 0.61
N THR A 304 23.12 -11.47 0.21
CA THR A 304 24.52 -11.89 0.24
C THR A 304 25.04 -11.96 1.68
N GLY A 305 25.84 -12.97 2.02
CA GLY A 305 26.49 -13.06 3.33
C GLY A 305 27.61 -12.04 3.56
N GLY A 306 28.02 -11.28 2.53
CA GLY A 306 29.02 -10.22 2.64
C GLY A 306 28.44 -9.02 3.38
N PHE A 307 29.11 -8.62 4.46
CA PHE A 307 28.77 -7.41 5.21
C PHE A 307 30.01 -6.52 5.33
N LYS A 308 29.85 -5.24 4.97
CA LYS A 308 30.87 -4.21 5.19
C LYS A 308 30.27 -3.11 6.06
N ASN A 309 30.82 -2.87 7.23
CA ASN A 309 30.38 -1.74 8.04
C ASN A 309 30.72 -0.42 7.32
N VAL A 310 29.70 0.27 6.80
CA VAL A 310 29.84 1.55 6.09
C VAL A 310 29.39 2.67 7.03
N ASP A 311 30.35 3.29 7.71
CA ASP A 311 30.12 4.45 8.57
C ASP A 311 30.48 5.73 7.81
N GLN A 312 29.51 6.27 7.09
CA GLN A 312 29.66 7.52 6.33
C GLN A 312 28.39 8.37 6.45
N TRP A 313 28.55 9.68 6.34
CA TRP A 313 27.42 10.60 6.24
C TRP A 313 26.59 10.30 4.99
N PRO A 314 25.25 10.45 5.05
CA PRO A 314 24.41 10.36 3.86
C PRO A 314 24.86 11.33 2.77
N ASP A 315 24.78 10.91 1.52
CA ASP A 315 24.96 11.81 0.37
C ASP A 315 23.92 12.96 0.46
N ARG A 316 24.41 14.14 0.85
CA ARG A 316 23.57 15.30 1.10
C ARG A 316 22.88 15.77 -0.17
N ASP A 317 23.57 15.76 -1.30
CA ASP A 317 23.04 16.30 -2.55
C ASP A 317 22.02 15.34 -3.14
N ALA A 318 22.28 14.03 -3.10
CA ALA A 318 21.30 13.03 -3.52
C ALA A 318 20.05 13.05 -2.63
N LYS A 319 20.23 13.13 -1.31
CA LYS A 319 19.13 13.24 -0.35
C LYS A 319 18.31 14.52 -0.56
N GLN A 320 18.95 15.66 -0.83
CA GLN A 320 18.26 16.91 -1.11
C GLN A 320 17.47 16.83 -2.42
N ARG A 321 18.08 16.34 -3.50
CA ARG A 321 17.39 16.15 -4.80
C ARG A 321 16.16 15.26 -4.66
N ALA A 322 16.26 14.15 -3.93
CA ALA A 322 15.11 13.30 -3.65
C ALA A 322 14.06 14.07 -2.83
N GLY A 323 14.45 14.73 -1.74
CA GLY A 323 13.55 15.55 -0.92
C GLY A 323 12.79 16.61 -1.72
N ASP A 324 13.45 17.31 -2.63
CA ASP A 324 12.82 18.32 -3.49
C ASP A 324 11.73 17.73 -4.38
N VAL A 325 11.88 16.48 -4.84
CA VAL A 325 10.84 15.76 -5.58
C VAL A 325 9.63 15.50 -4.69
N PHE A 326 9.83 15.02 -3.46
CA PHE A 326 8.73 14.78 -2.51
C PHE A 326 7.98 16.08 -2.20
N THR A 327 8.69 17.17 -1.90
CA THR A 327 8.08 18.48 -1.64
C THR A 327 7.30 18.99 -2.86
N ARG A 328 7.86 18.90 -4.07
CA ARG A 328 7.17 19.30 -5.29
C ARG A 328 5.90 18.50 -5.55
N LEU A 329 5.94 17.18 -5.37
CA LEU A 329 4.76 16.32 -5.57
C LEU A 329 3.69 16.59 -4.49
N ALA A 330 4.09 16.80 -3.24
CA ALA A 330 3.18 17.15 -2.17
C ALA A 330 2.47 18.50 -2.40
N ALA A 331 3.15 19.44 -3.05
CA ALA A 331 2.60 20.75 -3.40
C ALA A 331 1.71 20.76 -4.66
N ILE A 332 1.47 19.62 -5.31
CA ILE A 332 0.56 19.57 -6.46
C ILE A 332 -0.88 19.81 -5.98
N GLU A 333 -1.43 20.93 -6.45
CA GLU A 333 -2.84 21.28 -6.32
C GLU A 333 -3.52 21.15 -7.68
N VAL A 334 -4.60 20.38 -7.72
CA VAL A 334 -5.44 20.21 -8.89
C VAL A 334 -6.89 20.16 -8.45
N THR A 335 -7.81 20.61 -9.30
CA THR A 335 -9.25 20.44 -9.10
C THR A 335 -9.74 19.14 -9.73
N GLU A 336 -9.08 18.70 -10.80
CA GLU A 336 -9.36 17.49 -11.56
C GLU A 336 -8.03 16.78 -11.89
N PRO A 337 -8.00 15.44 -12.04
CA PRO A 337 -6.78 14.73 -12.37
C PRO A 337 -6.11 15.25 -13.64
N ARG A 338 -4.81 15.51 -13.57
CA ARG A 338 -4.02 15.86 -14.74
C ARG A 338 -3.81 14.63 -15.61
N VAL A 339 -4.24 14.72 -16.87
CA VAL A 339 -4.11 13.65 -17.85
C VAL A 339 -2.74 13.72 -18.52
N TRP A 340 -2.03 12.59 -18.52
CA TRP A 340 -0.77 12.38 -19.23
C TRP A 340 -0.97 11.38 -20.35
N ARG A 341 -0.41 11.68 -21.53
CA ARG A 341 -0.42 10.79 -22.69
C ARG A 341 1.02 10.54 -23.12
N PHE A 342 1.27 9.38 -23.70
CA PHE A 342 2.53 9.13 -24.37
C PHE A 342 2.68 10.07 -25.57
N ASP A 343 3.91 10.50 -25.82
CA ASP A 343 4.25 11.11 -27.11
C ASP A 343 4.29 10.02 -28.20
N GLU A 344 4.56 10.42 -29.44
CA GLU A 344 4.54 9.51 -30.59
C GLU A 344 5.55 8.36 -30.43
N ASP A 345 6.76 8.65 -29.96
CA ASP A 345 7.82 7.67 -29.76
C ASP A 345 7.47 6.67 -28.64
N ALA A 346 7.01 7.17 -27.49
CA ALA A 346 6.59 6.33 -26.37
C ALA A 346 5.33 5.51 -26.70
N GLN A 347 4.42 6.04 -27.52
CA GLN A 347 3.25 5.31 -27.98
C GLN A 347 3.64 4.12 -28.87
N GLY A 348 4.66 4.29 -29.73
CA GLY A 348 5.22 3.20 -30.53
C GLY A 348 5.72 2.04 -29.67
N ILE A 349 6.55 2.37 -28.66
CA ILE A 349 7.10 1.39 -27.71
C ILE A 349 5.98 0.67 -26.94
N PHE A 350 4.99 1.42 -26.45
CA PHE A 350 3.87 0.83 -25.71
C PHE A 350 3.03 -0.13 -26.58
N ASN A 351 2.80 0.23 -27.84
CA ASN A 351 2.03 -0.62 -28.75
C ASN A 351 2.78 -1.92 -29.06
N GLU A 352 4.07 -1.84 -29.37
CA GLU A 352 4.92 -3.02 -29.62
C GLU A 352 4.92 -3.96 -28.41
N TRP A 353 5.20 -3.42 -27.22
CA TRP A 353 5.16 -4.20 -25.98
C TRP A 353 3.79 -4.86 -25.76
N ARG A 354 2.70 -4.11 -25.93
CA ARG A 354 1.34 -4.60 -25.65
C ARG A 354 0.91 -5.68 -26.64
N GLU A 355 1.23 -5.53 -27.92
CA GLU A 355 0.93 -6.51 -28.97
C GLU A 355 1.69 -7.83 -28.75
N GLU A 356 2.90 -7.77 -28.19
CA GLU A 356 3.65 -8.97 -27.78
C GLU A 356 3.14 -9.58 -26.47
N PHE A 357 2.78 -8.75 -25.49
CA PHE A 357 2.44 -9.16 -24.14
C PHE A 357 1.04 -9.78 -24.01
N GLU A 358 0.01 -9.17 -24.59
CA GLU A 358 -1.38 -9.60 -24.43
C GLU A 358 -1.63 -11.05 -24.92
N PRO A 359 -1.07 -11.52 -26.05
CA PRO A 359 -1.17 -12.92 -26.44
C PRO A 359 -0.56 -13.90 -25.43
N GLN A 360 0.53 -13.54 -24.75
CA GLN A 360 1.16 -14.41 -23.74
C GLN A 360 0.25 -14.58 -22.51
N VAL A 361 -0.38 -13.49 -22.06
CA VAL A 361 -1.31 -13.50 -20.94
C VAL A 361 -2.61 -14.25 -21.28
N ARG A 362 -3.08 -14.13 -22.52
CA ARG A 362 -4.34 -14.77 -23.00
C ARG A 362 -4.17 -16.19 -23.55
N GLY A 363 -2.94 -16.59 -23.88
CA GLY A 363 -2.63 -17.81 -24.63
C GLY A 363 -2.79 -19.13 -23.87
N GLY A 364 -3.07 -19.07 -22.57
CA GLY A 364 -3.30 -20.25 -21.71
C GLY A 364 -2.02 -20.99 -21.29
N GLU A 365 -0.84 -20.49 -21.65
CA GLU A 365 0.46 -21.08 -21.27
C GLU A 365 0.85 -20.73 -19.82
N LEU A 366 0.37 -19.59 -19.32
CA LEU A 366 0.66 -19.12 -17.96
C LEU A 366 -0.34 -19.69 -16.95
N HIS A 367 0.17 -19.97 -15.74
CA HIS A 367 -0.67 -20.34 -14.61
C HIS A 367 -1.69 -19.22 -14.30
N PRO A 368 -2.96 -19.50 -13.94
CA PRO A 368 -3.97 -18.47 -13.66
C PRO A 368 -3.54 -17.38 -12.67
N ALA A 369 -2.83 -17.76 -11.60
CA ALA A 369 -2.27 -16.80 -10.64
C ALA A 369 -1.25 -15.81 -11.27
N LEU A 370 -0.47 -16.25 -12.27
CA LEU A 370 0.44 -15.38 -13.01
C LEU A 370 -0.32 -14.51 -14.01
N VAL A 371 -1.33 -15.05 -14.70
CA VAL A 371 -2.23 -14.28 -15.56
C VAL A 371 -2.87 -13.14 -14.77
N ALA A 372 -3.39 -13.43 -13.58
CA ALA A 372 -3.99 -12.43 -12.70
C ALA A 372 -3.00 -11.37 -12.19
N HIS A 373 -1.70 -11.69 -12.08
CA HIS A 373 -0.66 -10.73 -11.68
C HIS A 373 -0.26 -9.81 -12.83
N LEU A 374 -0.28 -10.33 -14.05
CA LEU A 374 0.11 -9.64 -15.27
C LEU A 374 -1.04 -8.85 -15.91
N SER A 375 -2.28 -9.09 -15.46
CA SER A 375 -3.52 -8.41 -15.92
C SER A 375 -3.93 -7.29 -14.97
#